data_AF-A0AAW1V2G0-F1
#
_entry.id   AF-A0AAW1V2G0-F1
#
_cell.length_a   1.000
_cell.length_b   1.000
_cell.length_c   1.000
_cell.angle_alpha   90.00
_cell.angle_beta   90.00
_cell.angle_gamma   90.00
#
_symmetry.space_group_name_H-M   'P 1'
#
loop_
_entity.id
_entity.type
_entity.pdbx_description
1 polymer ?
#
loop_
_entity_poly.entity_id
_entity_poly.type
_entity_poly.pdbx_seq_one_letter_code
_entity_poly.pdbx_strand_id
1 'polypeptide(L)'
;MDLFGRKLSGPLSVDPKPSSIKIMSESFIGYSEYLIGIGLGAAVGIFTSIFISRFIFREDDSKTSTSEIESEYEFDDKKEYRMVLVVRNDLKMGKGKIAAQCCHAAVMAYDAVLKKRPYLLKPWKQNGTAKIAVKVESEDELLQLDKKAKSLKVLTRIVRDAGHTQVAPMSRTVLALGPAPKNILDKITGHLKLL
;
A
#
# COMPACT_ATOMS: atom_id res chain seq x y z
N MET A 1 -50.34 -85.53 -23.18
CA MET A 1 -51.65 -85.51 -23.85
C MET A 1 -52.46 -84.43 -23.19
N ASP A 2 -52.76 -83.38 -23.96
CA ASP A 2 -53.85 -82.41 -23.78
C ASP A 2 -53.84 -81.54 -22.49
N LEU A 3 -54.19 -80.25 -22.47
CA LEU A 3 -54.82 -79.35 -23.43
C LEU A 3 -54.59 -77.91 -22.94
N PHE A 4 -54.67 -76.97 -23.88
CA PHE A 4 -54.71 -75.52 -23.72
C PHE A 4 -55.49 -74.97 -22.51
N GLY A 5 -54.92 -73.96 -21.84
CA GLY A 5 -55.62 -73.06 -20.93
C GLY A 5 -54.91 -71.71 -20.76
N ARG A 6 -55.30 -70.71 -21.56
CA ARG A 6 -54.88 -69.30 -21.44
C ARG A 6 -55.58 -68.63 -20.23
N LYS A 7 -54.89 -67.71 -19.55
CA LYS A 7 -55.46 -66.51 -18.88
C LYS A 7 -54.34 -65.46 -18.69
N LEU A 8 -54.17 -64.52 -19.62
CA LEU A 8 -54.69 -63.13 -19.62
C LEU A 8 -54.04 -62.18 -18.59
N SER A 9 -53.20 -61.31 -19.14
CA SER A 9 -52.75 -59.96 -18.73
C SER A 9 -53.39 -59.30 -17.50
N GLY A 10 -52.56 -58.90 -16.53
CA GLY A 10 -52.84 -57.76 -15.65
C GLY A 10 -52.46 -56.44 -16.32
N PRO A 11 -53.16 -55.32 -16.06
CA PRO A 11 -52.88 -54.05 -16.73
C PRO A 11 -51.52 -53.48 -16.31
N LEU A 12 -50.75 -52.95 -17.28
CA LEU A 12 -49.62 -52.08 -17.01
C LEU A 12 -50.12 -50.84 -16.24
N SER A 13 -49.56 -50.59 -15.06
CA SER A 13 -49.72 -49.34 -14.32
C SER A 13 -49.06 -48.22 -15.14
N VAL A 14 -49.88 -47.45 -15.86
CA VAL A 14 -49.43 -46.21 -16.50
C VAL A 14 -49.48 -45.13 -15.42
N ASP A 15 -48.31 -44.69 -14.96
CA ASP A 15 -48.24 -43.55 -14.05
C ASP A 15 -48.95 -42.34 -14.68
N PRO A 16 -49.86 -41.65 -13.94
CA PRO A 16 -50.60 -40.55 -14.51
C PRO A 16 -49.65 -39.40 -14.85
N LYS A 17 -49.65 -39.01 -16.12
CA LYS A 17 -48.91 -37.82 -16.59
C LYS A 17 -49.39 -36.60 -15.78
N PRO A 18 -48.50 -35.84 -15.14
CA PRO A 18 -48.90 -34.72 -14.30
C PRO A 18 -49.72 -33.71 -15.11
N SER A 19 -50.81 -33.23 -14.53
CA SER A 19 -51.70 -32.27 -15.19
C SER A 19 -50.98 -30.95 -15.43
N SER A 20 -51.23 -30.31 -16.57
CA SER A 20 -50.57 -29.06 -16.97
C SER A 20 -50.68 -27.95 -15.92
N ILE A 21 -51.77 -27.96 -15.12
CA ILE A 21 -52.02 -27.03 -14.01
C ILE A 21 -50.97 -27.20 -12.90
N LYS A 22 -50.58 -28.44 -12.58
CA LYS A 22 -49.60 -28.73 -11.53
C LYS A 22 -48.17 -28.32 -11.93
N ILE A 23 -47.82 -28.53 -13.20
CA ILE A 23 -46.54 -28.09 -13.77
C ILE A 23 -46.43 -26.56 -13.79
N MET A 24 -47.53 -25.86 -14.13
CA MET A 24 -47.60 -24.40 -14.09
C MET A 24 -47.48 -23.84 -12.67
N SER A 25 -48.12 -24.45 -11.66
CA SER A 25 -48.02 -23.97 -10.29
C SER A 25 -46.63 -24.15 -9.68
N GLU A 26 -45.99 -25.30 -9.96
CA GLU A 26 -44.64 -25.59 -9.44
C GLU A 26 -43.57 -24.70 -10.09
N SER A 27 -43.70 -24.41 -11.38
CA SER A 27 -42.84 -23.44 -12.06
C SER A 27 -43.03 -22.02 -11.53
N PHE A 28 -44.27 -21.57 -11.30
CA PHE A 28 -44.55 -20.22 -10.77
C PHE A 28 -44.02 -20.03 -9.34
N ILE A 29 -44.13 -21.04 -8.48
CA ILE A 29 -43.56 -21.02 -7.13
C ILE A 29 -42.03 -20.93 -7.18
N GLY A 30 -41.39 -21.74 -8.03
CA GLY A 30 -39.93 -21.72 -8.21
C GLY A 30 -39.38 -20.36 -8.71
N TYR A 31 -40.11 -19.67 -9.60
CA TYR A 31 -39.72 -18.32 -10.04
C TYR A 31 -39.81 -17.29 -8.91
N SER A 32 -40.82 -17.38 -8.04
CA SER A 32 -41.00 -16.45 -6.93
C SER A 32 -39.87 -16.55 -5.89
N GLU A 33 -39.42 -17.76 -5.56
CA GLU A 33 -38.32 -17.99 -4.62
C GLU A 33 -36.97 -17.52 -5.21
N TYR A 34 -36.75 -17.74 -6.51
CA TYR A 34 -35.55 -17.31 -7.21
C TYR A 34 -35.43 -15.78 -7.28
N LEU A 35 -36.54 -15.08 -7.53
CA LEU A 35 -36.57 -13.62 -7.58
C LEU A 35 -36.37 -12.99 -6.20
N ILE A 36 -36.90 -13.59 -5.13
CA ILE A 36 -36.66 -13.16 -3.74
C ILE A 36 -35.16 -13.29 -3.39
N GLY A 37 -34.52 -14.40 -3.79
CA GLY A 37 -33.09 -14.63 -3.57
C GLY A 37 -32.19 -13.60 -4.23
N ILE A 38 -32.47 -13.21 -5.49
CA ILE A 38 -31.71 -12.18 -6.21
C ILE A 38 -31.91 -10.79 -5.57
N GLY A 39 -33.14 -10.45 -5.20
CA GLY A 39 -33.45 -9.16 -4.57
C GLY A 39 -32.70 -8.95 -3.25
N LEU A 40 -32.69 -9.96 -2.38
CA LEU A 40 -31.97 -9.92 -1.10
C LEU A 40 -30.44 -9.88 -1.31
N GLY A 41 -29.91 -10.68 -2.24
CA GLY A 41 -28.48 -10.69 -2.56
C GLY A 41 -27.96 -9.35 -3.08
N ALA A 42 -28.72 -8.69 -3.97
CA ALA A 42 -28.36 -7.38 -4.49
C ALA A 42 -28.41 -6.29 -3.40
N ALA A 43 -29.43 -6.30 -2.53
CA ALA A 43 -29.54 -5.33 -1.44
C ALA A 43 -28.41 -5.47 -0.42
N VAL A 44 -28.04 -6.70 -0.03
CA VAL A 44 -26.91 -6.96 0.87
C VAL A 44 -25.60 -6.59 0.20
N GLY A 45 -25.40 -6.92 -1.07
CA GLY A 45 -24.21 -6.54 -1.84
C GLY A 45 -24.03 -5.02 -1.96
N ILE A 46 -25.11 -4.29 -2.23
CA ILE A 46 -25.09 -2.83 -2.32
C ILE A 46 -24.87 -2.21 -0.93
N PHE A 47 -25.54 -2.73 0.12
CA PHE A 47 -25.37 -2.21 1.48
C PHE A 47 -23.96 -2.47 2.01
N THR A 48 -23.44 -3.69 1.87
CA THR A 48 -22.06 -4.02 2.24
C THR A 48 -21.05 -3.24 1.39
N SER A 49 -21.27 -3.08 0.09
CA SER A 49 -20.40 -2.24 -0.76
C SER A 49 -20.41 -0.78 -0.32
N ILE A 50 -21.57 -0.19 -0.02
CA ILE A 50 -21.68 1.20 0.47
C ILE A 50 -21.07 1.34 1.87
N PHE A 51 -21.28 0.36 2.75
CA PHE A 51 -20.75 0.38 4.12
C PHE A 51 -19.24 0.16 4.15
N ILE A 52 -18.72 -0.80 3.38
CA ILE A 52 -17.28 -1.03 3.16
C ILE A 52 -16.66 0.19 2.48
N SER A 53 -17.33 0.80 1.50
CA SER A 53 -16.83 2.03 0.89
C SER A 53 -16.80 3.18 1.91
N ARG A 54 -17.82 3.37 2.74
CA ARG A 54 -17.82 4.40 3.79
C ARG A 54 -16.86 4.12 4.96
N PHE A 55 -16.58 2.84 5.24
CA PHE A 55 -15.77 2.44 6.39
C PHE A 55 -14.28 2.24 6.03
N ILE A 56 -13.98 1.72 4.84
CA ILE A 56 -12.61 1.52 4.33
C ILE A 56 -12.09 2.75 3.58
N PHE A 57 -12.92 3.45 2.79
CA PHE A 57 -12.55 4.74 2.18
C PHE A 57 -12.89 5.94 3.06
N ARG A 58 -12.78 5.80 4.39
CA ARG A 58 -12.58 6.97 5.24
C ARG A 58 -11.14 7.42 5.06
N GLU A 59 -10.89 8.09 3.93
CA GLU A 59 -9.73 8.95 3.77
C GLU A 59 -9.77 9.92 4.95
N ASP A 60 -8.82 9.77 5.88
CA ASP A 60 -8.64 10.72 6.98
C ASP A 60 -8.59 12.11 6.35
N ASP A 61 -9.67 12.88 6.50
CA ASP A 61 -9.71 14.32 6.26
C ASP A 61 -8.76 14.96 7.28
N SER A 62 -7.47 14.85 6.98
CA SER A 62 -6.32 15.47 7.64
C SER A 62 -6.28 16.99 7.43
N LYS A 63 -7.37 17.58 6.93
CA LYS A 63 -7.47 19.00 6.58
C LYS A 63 -7.45 19.93 7.81
N THR A 64 -7.69 19.42 9.02
CA THR A 64 -7.68 20.26 10.23
C THR A 64 -6.28 20.41 10.86
N SER A 65 -5.35 19.47 10.61
CA SER A 65 -3.98 19.55 11.15
C SER A 65 -2.96 20.12 10.16
N THR A 66 -3.36 20.26 8.90
CA THR A 66 -2.48 20.64 7.78
C THR A 66 -2.31 22.15 7.67
N SER A 67 -3.31 22.95 8.05
CA SER A 67 -3.27 24.42 7.95
C SER A 67 -2.17 25.08 8.79
N GLU A 68 -1.89 24.56 9.98
CA GLU A 68 -0.82 25.10 10.84
C GLU A 68 0.58 24.67 10.36
N ILE A 69 0.71 23.47 9.78
CA ILE A 69 1.99 22.94 9.26
C ILE A 69 2.33 23.55 7.89
N GLU A 70 1.33 23.82 7.04
CA GLU A 70 1.50 24.52 5.76
C GLU A 70 2.00 25.96 5.94
N SER A 71 1.64 26.63 7.03
CA SER A 71 2.06 28.01 7.28
C SER A 71 3.58 28.18 7.52
N GLU A 72 4.27 27.11 7.94
CA GLU A 72 5.72 27.15 8.18
C GLU A 72 6.54 26.78 6.92
N TYR A 73 5.92 26.12 5.95
CA TYR A 73 6.52 25.79 4.67
C TYR A 73 5.66 26.41 3.56
N GLU A 74 6.01 27.64 3.17
CA GLU A 74 5.45 28.31 2.00
C GLU A 74 5.55 27.36 0.79
N PHE A 75 4.39 26.76 0.46
CA PHE A 75 4.25 25.74 -0.56
C PHE A 75 4.43 26.40 -1.92
N ASP A 76 5.67 26.43 -2.37
CA ASP A 76 6.05 26.98 -3.65
C ASP A 76 6.16 25.83 -4.65
N ASP A 77 5.17 25.72 -5.53
CA ASP A 77 5.12 24.76 -6.64
C ASP A 77 6.36 24.87 -7.56
N LYS A 78 7.17 25.94 -7.47
CA LYS A 78 8.42 26.09 -8.21
C LYS A 78 9.64 25.50 -7.49
N LYS A 79 9.57 25.15 -6.20
CA LYS A 79 10.71 24.59 -5.48
C LYS A 79 10.93 23.15 -5.92
N GLU A 80 12.17 22.83 -6.27
CA GLU A 80 12.59 21.45 -6.57
C GLU A 80 12.61 20.63 -5.27
N TYR A 81 11.90 19.51 -5.23
CA TYR A 81 11.95 18.55 -4.12
C TYR A 81 12.78 17.34 -4.47
N ARG A 82 13.56 16.86 -3.49
CA ARG A 82 14.37 15.64 -3.63
C ARG A 82 14.53 14.92 -2.30
N MET A 83 15.03 13.70 -2.35
CA MET A 83 15.50 12.93 -1.20
C MET A 83 17.03 12.81 -1.29
N VAL A 84 17.72 12.89 -0.16
CA VAL A 84 19.17 12.65 -0.10
C VAL A 84 19.44 11.38 0.71
N LEU A 85 20.31 10.52 0.18
CA LEU A 85 20.75 9.28 0.80
C LEU A 85 22.23 9.44 1.15
N VAL A 86 22.51 9.62 2.45
CA VAL A 86 23.86 9.80 2.98
C VAL A 86 24.42 8.44 3.37
N VAL A 87 25.45 7.97 2.68
CA VAL A 87 26.03 6.63 2.83
C VAL A 87 27.36 6.73 3.57
N ARG A 88 27.57 5.85 4.55
CA ARG A 88 28.87 5.68 5.19
C ARG A 88 29.85 4.94 4.30
N ASN A 89 30.86 5.65 3.81
CA ASN A 89 31.91 5.13 2.94
C ASN A 89 33.06 4.46 3.71
N ASP A 90 33.18 4.74 5.01
CA ASP A 90 34.15 4.11 5.91
C ASP A 90 33.86 2.62 6.12
N LEU A 91 32.60 2.20 6.00
CA LEU A 91 32.18 0.79 6.09
C LEU A 91 32.60 -0.09 4.90
N LYS A 92 33.18 0.51 3.85
CA LYS A 92 33.65 -0.18 2.62
C LYS A 92 32.63 -1.18 2.06
N MET A 93 31.34 -0.81 2.10
CA MET A 93 30.27 -1.63 1.56
C MET A 93 30.44 -1.84 0.05
N GLY A 94 30.25 -3.07 -0.43
CA GLY A 94 30.20 -3.34 -1.87
C GLY A 94 28.98 -2.68 -2.54
N LYS A 95 29.07 -2.41 -3.85
CA LYS A 95 28.04 -1.70 -4.62
C LYS A 95 26.63 -2.28 -4.44
N GLY A 96 26.49 -3.61 -4.44
CA GLY A 96 25.19 -4.27 -4.23
C GLY A 96 24.61 -4.03 -2.83
N LYS A 97 25.46 -4.05 -1.79
CA LYS A 97 25.05 -3.76 -0.41
C LYS A 97 24.65 -2.29 -0.25
N ILE A 98 25.43 -1.37 -0.83
CA ILE A 98 25.08 0.05 -0.87
C ILE A 98 23.70 0.25 -1.51
N ALA A 99 23.45 -0.34 -2.69
CA ALA A 99 22.18 -0.21 -3.39
C ALA A 99 21.00 -0.70 -2.52
N ALA A 100 21.13 -1.89 -1.92
CA ALA A 100 20.09 -2.45 -1.05
C ALA A 100 19.81 -1.56 0.17
N GLN A 101 20.85 -1.04 0.83
CA GLN A 101 20.72 -0.17 2.01
C GLN A 101 20.09 1.18 1.65
N CYS A 102 20.46 1.76 0.50
CA CYS A 102 19.85 2.96 -0.04
C CYS A 102 18.35 2.77 -0.36
N CYS A 103 17.98 1.64 -0.98
CA CYS A 103 16.58 1.31 -1.23
C CYS A 103 15.79 1.17 0.07
N HIS A 104 16.34 0.48 1.07
CA HIS A 104 15.72 0.35 2.38
C HIS A 104 15.51 1.72 3.04
N ALA A 105 16.55 2.58 3.04
CA ALA A 105 16.47 3.92 3.59
C ALA A 105 15.38 4.77 2.91
N ALA A 106 15.31 4.71 1.57
CA ALA A 106 14.34 5.45 0.78
C ALA A 106 12.89 5.00 1.07
N VAL A 107 12.64 3.69 1.18
CA VAL A 107 11.31 3.15 1.51
C VAL A 107 10.90 3.56 2.93
N MET A 108 11.81 3.46 3.90
CA MET A 108 11.54 3.89 5.28
C MET A 108 11.22 5.39 5.34
N ALA A 109 11.95 6.22 4.60
CA ALA A 109 11.71 7.66 4.53
C ALA A 109 10.37 7.97 3.85
N TYR A 110 10.05 7.28 2.76
CA TYR A 110 8.76 7.41 2.08
C TYR A 110 7.58 7.07 3.01
N ASP A 111 7.60 5.91 3.67
CA ASP A 111 6.55 5.50 4.61
C ASP A 111 6.40 6.51 5.77
N ALA A 112 7.52 7.02 6.26
CA ALA A 112 7.53 8.03 7.29
C ALA A 112 6.91 9.35 6.86
N VAL A 113 7.21 9.82 5.64
CA VAL A 113 6.62 11.04 5.09
C VAL A 113 5.14 10.82 4.77
N LEU A 114 4.77 9.67 4.22
CA LEU A 114 3.38 9.32 3.94
C LEU A 114 2.50 9.44 5.20
N LYS A 115 3.01 8.98 6.35
CA LYS A 115 2.29 9.02 7.63
C LYS A 115 2.31 10.38 8.31
N LYS A 116 3.42 11.12 8.24
CA LYS A 116 3.62 12.34 9.04
C LYS A 116 3.42 13.64 8.26
N ARG A 117 3.72 13.64 6.96
CA ARG A 117 3.78 14.83 6.10
C ARG A 117 3.47 14.51 4.63
N PRO A 118 2.29 13.96 4.32
CA PRO A 118 1.95 13.50 2.98
C PRO A 118 1.98 14.61 1.93
N TYR A 119 1.76 15.87 2.33
CA TYR A 119 1.82 17.04 1.44
C TYR A 119 3.18 17.21 0.73
N LEU A 120 4.28 16.70 1.30
CA LEU A 120 5.62 16.72 0.68
C LEU A 120 5.78 15.72 -0.48
N LEU A 121 4.89 14.73 -0.59
CA LEU A 121 5.02 13.67 -1.60
C LEU A 121 4.56 14.10 -2.98
N LYS A 122 3.51 14.92 -3.09
CA LYS A 122 3.00 15.41 -4.37
C LYS A 122 4.08 16.16 -5.18
N PRO A 123 4.71 17.22 -4.64
CA PRO A 123 5.73 17.94 -5.40
C PRO A 123 6.95 17.07 -5.69
N TRP A 124 7.40 16.25 -4.72
CA TRP A 124 8.51 15.31 -4.96
C TRP A 124 8.22 14.32 -6.09
N LYS A 125 6.99 13.80 -6.19
CA LYS A 125 6.56 12.93 -7.31
C LYS A 125 6.53 13.69 -8.63
N GLN A 126 6.05 14.93 -8.63
CA GLN A 126 6.06 15.80 -9.81
C GLN A 126 7.48 16.17 -10.25
N ASN A 127 8.44 16.25 -9.32
CA ASN A 127 9.88 16.39 -9.59
C ASN A 127 10.59 15.06 -9.89
N GLY A 128 9.86 14.04 -10.37
CA GLY A 128 10.45 12.76 -10.82
C GLY A 128 10.97 11.85 -9.70
N THR A 129 10.61 12.11 -8.44
CA THR A 129 11.06 11.35 -7.26
C THR A 129 12.59 11.31 -7.09
N ALA A 130 13.26 12.43 -7.37
CA ALA A 130 14.72 12.53 -7.35
C ALA A 130 15.34 12.04 -6.01
N LYS A 131 16.40 11.23 -6.11
CA LYS A 131 17.17 10.66 -4.99
C LYS A 131 18.65 10.89 -5.27
N ILE A 132 19.34 11.61 -4.39
CA ILE A 132 20.76 11.94 -4.55
C ILE A 132 21.57 11.15 -3.52
N ALA A 133 22.53 10.35 -3.98
CA ALA A 133 23.43 9.61 -3.11
C ALA A 133 24.71 10.42 -2.84
N VAL A 134 25.00 10.66 -1.57
CA VAL A 134 26.21 11.35 -1.09
C VAL A 134 26.91 10.49 -0.05
N LYS A 135 28.16 10.82 0.28
CA LYS A 135 28.95 10.07 1.25
C LYS A 135 29.49 10.88 2.41
N VAL A 136 29.67 10.18 3.52
CA VAL A 136 30.36 10.60 4.75
C VAL A 136 31.39 9.55 5.14
N GLU A 137 32.39 9.94 5.90
CA GLU A 137 33.51 9.06 6.27
C GLU A 137 33.45 8.61 7.75
N SER A 138 32.35 8.87 8.45
CA SER A 138 32.15 8.39 9.82
C SER A 138 30.68 8.29 10.23
N GLU A 139 30.42 7.53 11.31
CA GLU A 139 29.10 7.49 11.94
C GLU A 139 28.73 8.80 12.63
N ASP A 140 29.70 9.48 13.22
CA ASP A 140 29.46 10.73 13.93
C ASP A 140 29.01 11.84 12.97
N GLU A 141 29.63 11.93 11.80
CA GLU A 141 29.20 12.85 10.73
C GLU A 141 27.77 12.54 10.28
N LEU A 142 27.42 11.26 10.10
CA LEU A 142 26.06 10.84 9.78
C LEU A 142 25.05 11.28 10.85
N LEU A 143 25.39 11.13 12.14
CA LEU A 143 24.52 11.55 13.25
C LEU A 143 24.41 13.07 13.41
N GLN A 144 25.48 13.81 13.10
CA GLN A 144 25.45 15.28 13.08
C GLN A 144 24.50 15.78 11.99
N LEU A 145 24.52 15.17 10.81
CA LEU A 145 23.58 15.48 9.72
C LEU A 145 22.14 15.15 10.11
N ASP A 146 21.88 14.03 10.80
CA ASP A 146 20.55 13.69 11.32
C ASP A 146 20.03 14.74 12.32
N LYS A 147 20.87 15.17 13.27
CA LYS A 147 20.53 16.23 14.23
C LYS A 147 20.23 17.56 13.52
N LYS A 148 21.07 17.96 12.57
CA LYS A 148 20.90 19.19 11.78
C LYS A 148 19.65 19.15 10.90
N ALA A 149 19.35 18.00 10.31
CA ALA A 149 18.12 17.81 9.55
C ALA A 149 16.88 17.97 10.43
N LYS A 150 16.88 17.33 11.61
CA LYS A 150 15.78 17.45 12.59
C LYS A 150 15.57 18.88 13.08
N SER A 151 16.63 19.66 13.31
CA SER A 151 16.50 21.08 13.71
C SER A 151 15.91 21.96 12.59
N LEU A 152 16.16 21.61 11.33
CA LEU A 152 15.54 22.22 10.15
C LEU A 152 14.19 21.57 9.78
N LYS A 153 13.62 20.80 10.72
CA LYS A 153 12.36 20.08 10.57
C LYS A 153 12.35 19.15 9.35
N VAL A 154 13.47 18.65 8.83
CA VAL A 154 13.50 17.64 7.77
C VAL A 154 13.28 16.25 8.37
N LEU A 155 12.38 15.46 7.78
CA LEU A 155 12.15 14.09 8.21
C LEU A 155 13.36 13.22 7.84
N THR A 156 13.79 12.38 8.78
CA THR A 156 14.93 11.49 8.59
C THR A 156 14.63 10.03 8.93
N ARG A 157 15.39 9.12 8.32
CA ARG A 157 15.44 7.69 8.68
C ARG A 157 16.86 7.16 8.56
N ILE A 158 17.29 6.37 9.54
CA ILE A 158 18.61 5.74 9.54
C ILE A 158 18.41 4.23 9.44
N VAL A 159 19.07 3.60 8.48
CA VAL A 159 19.15 2.15 8.36
C VAL A 159 20.28 1.64 9.25
N ARG A 160 20.01 0.52 9.91
CA ARG A 160 21.00 -0.24 10.66
C ARG A 160 21.13 -1.60 10.00
N ASP A 161 22.35 -2.02 9.73
CA ASP A 161 22.60 -3.37 9.24
C ASP A 161 22.58 -4.34 10.42
N ALA A 162 21.69 -5.33 10.37
CA ALA A 162 21.54 -6.35 11.42
C ALA A 162 22.75 -7.28 11.51
N GLY A 163 23.66 -7.24 10.52
CA GLY A 163 24.96 -7.89 10.60
C GLY A 163 24.88 -9.41 10.47
N HIS A 164 24.80 -9.92 9.23
CA HIS A 164 25.16 -11.32 8.91
C HIS A 164 26.63 -11.45 8.43
N THR A 165 27.47 -10.42 8.65
CA THR A 165 28.88 -10.39 8.24
C THR A 165 29.74 -9.64 9.26
N GLN A 166 31.06 -9.87 9.21
CA GLN A 166 32.14 -9.48 10.12
C GLN A 166 32.37 -7.95 10.32
N VAL A 167 31.32 -7.13 10.29
CA VAL A 167 31.33 -5.71 10.66
C VAL A 167 30.69 -5.57 12.05
N ALA A 168 31.06 -4.55 12.83
CA ALA A 168 30.49 -4.30 14.15
C ALA A 168 28.94 -4.41 14.13
N PRO A 169 28.34 -5.28 14.99
CA PRO A 169 26.89 -5.53 14.98
C PRO A 169 26.09 -4.22 15.09
N MET A 170 25.01 -4.07 14.33
CA MET A 170 24.11 -2.91 14.33
C MET A 170 24.71 -1.57 13.85
N SER A 171 25.75 -1.59 13.01
CA SER A 171 26.29 -0.36 12.41
C SER A 171 25.21 0.42 11.64
N ARG A 172 25.10 1.72 11.90
CA ARG A 172 24.26 2.64 11.10
C ARG A 172 24.91 2.79 9.73
N THR A 173 24.17 2.56 8.65
CA THR A 173 24.75 2.47 7.29
C THR A 173 24.38 3.67 6.40
N VAL A 174 23.09 3.98 6.32
CA VAL A 174 22.55 5.01 5.43
C VAL A 174 21.54 5.87 6.19
N LEU A 175 21.66 7.19 6.03
CA LEU A 175 20.69 8.19 6.48
C LEU A 175 19.92 8.72 5.26
N ALA A 176 18.60 8.54 5.26
CA ALA A 176 17.71 9.19 4.32
C ALA A 176 17.19 10.51 4.89
N LEU A 177 17.26 11.57 4.09
CA LEU A 177 16.75 12.90 4.36
C LEU A 177 15.62 13.25 3.37
N GLY A 178 14.47 13.66 3.90
CA GLY A 178 13.34 14.09 3.09
C GLY A 178 12.44 12.95 2.58
N PRO A 179 11.67 13.17 1.50
CA PRO A 179 11.78 14.30 0.57
C PRO A 179 11.54 15.67 1.19
N ALA A 180 12.26 16.67 0.70
CA ALA A 180 12.20 18.06 1.17
C ALA A 180 12.64 19.03 0.05
N PRO A 181 12.37 20.34 0.18
CA PRO A 181 12.86 21.35 -0.73
C PRO A 181 14.40 21.30 -0.87
N LYS A 182 14.90 21.39 -2.10
CA LYS A 182 16.32 21.33 -2.45
C LYS A 182 17.14 22.35 -1.66
N ASN A 183 16.68 23.58 -1.54
CA ASN A 183 17.36 24.65 -0.81
C ASN A 183 17.57 24.32 0.69
N ILE A 184 16.64 23.61 1.33
CA ILE A 184 16.79 23.15 2.71
C ILE A 184 17.79 21.99 2.78
N LEU A 185 17.71 21.04 1.84
CA LEU A 185 18.64 19.93 1.77
C LEU A 185 20.09 20.38 1.48
N ASP A 186 20.27 21.38 0.62
CA ASP A 186 21.59 21.96 0.33
C ASP A 186 22.24 22.59 1.57
N LYS A 187 21.46 23.21 2.47
CA LYS A 187 21.98 23.70 3.77
C LYS A 187 22.52 22.57 4.64
N ILE A 188 22.02 21.35 4.48
CA ILE A 188 22.42 20.18 5.26
C ILE A 188 23.58 19.46 4.58
N THR A 189 23.46 19.11 3.29
CA THR A 189 24.34 18.17 2.59
C THR A 189 25.06 18.77 1.38
N GLY A 190 24.89 20.06 1.06
CA GLY A 190 25.46 20.66 -0.16
C GLY A 190 27.00 20.64 -0.23
N HIS A 191 27.67 20.46 0.90
CA HIS A 191 29.13 20.31 1.01
C HIS A 191 29.62 18.86 0.85
N LEU A 192 28.71 17.88 0.86
CA LEU A 192 29.06 16.47 0.79
C LEU A 192 29.35 16.07 -0.66
N LYS A 193 30.31 15.15 -0.83
CA LYS A 193 30.64 14.58 -2.13
C LYS A 193 29.59 13.55 -2.54
N LEU A 194 29.36 13.44 -3.85
CA LEU A 194 28.60 12.31 -4.41
C LEU A 194 29.29 10.98 -4.06
N LEU A 195 28.47 9.95 -3.83
CA LEU A 195 28.93 8.62 -3.44
C LEU A 195 29.83 7.98 -4.49
#